data_AF-A0A3D0N047-F1
#
_entry.id   AF-A0A3D0N047-F1
#
_cell.length_a   1.000
_cell.length_b   1.000
_cell.length_c   1.000
_cell.angle_alpha   90.00
_cell.angle_beta   90.00
_cell.angle_gamma   90.00
#
_symmetry.space_group_name_H-M   'P 1'
#
loop_
_entity.id
_entity.type
_entity.pdbx_description
1 polymer ?
#
loop_
_entity_poly.entity_id
_entity_poly.type
_entity_poly.pdbx_seq_one_letter_code
_entity_poly.pdbx_strand_id
1 'polypeptide(L)'
;MTGIILGSGLHKLIDELKNPQILYENSDSFHKKIVFKSKFEGKDVVFFKGRSHIYEGSEEDEIISNINICKEFKIDKLIITNAAGGVNNYFKTTDLMIIDSHINNCFTRFKNLKQVSNIYDKDINKKIIDLAIKNKILLKRGVYFSLLGPVYETKSDIRILKKFGVDAVGMSTVPEVLFSKLNNIKFIGISCITNMVKENPTGILDHSEVEETGQKAYNKFLKLIKLLVKEF
;
A
#
# COMPACT_ATOMS: atom_id res chain seq x y z
N MET A 1 14.62 9.17 -7.79
CA MET A 1 14.90 8.41 -6.56
C MET A 1 13.68 7.58 -6.20
N THR A 2 13.85 6.39 -5.60
CA THR A 2 12.73 5.50 -5.27
C THR A 2 12.30 5.70 -3.81
N GLY A 3 11.01 5.88 -3.58
CA GLY A 3 10.36 5.89 -2.28
C GLY A 3 9.61 4.59 -2.01
N ILE A 4 9.46 4.20 -0.74
CA ILE A 4 8.69 3.03 -0.31
C ILE A 4 7.79 3.42 0.87
N ILE A 5 6.47 3.39 0.66
CA ILE A 5 5.51 3.62 1.74
C ILE A 5 5.13 2.28 2.37
N LEU A 6 5.52 2.08 3.62
CA LEU A 6 5.30 0.85 4.36
C LEU A 6 3.91 0.86 4.99
N GLY A 7 3.10 -0.14 4.66
CA GLY A 7 1.81 -0.40 5.31
C GLY A 7 1.96 -1.09 6.67
N SER A 8 0.84 -1.24 7.37
CA SER A 8 0.76 -1.94 8.66
C SER A 8 1.40 -3.33 8.59
N GLY A 9 2.17 -3.69 9.61
CA GLY A 9 2.89 -4.97 9.69
C GLY A 9 4.14 -5.09 8.79
N LEU A 10 4.46 -4.09 7.96
CA LEU A 10 5.62 -4.10 7.04
C LEU A 10 6.77 -3.19 7.50
N HIS A 11 6.63 -2.54 8.66
CA HIS A 11 7.62 -1.60 9.21
C HIS A 11 8.94 -2.24 9.66
N LYS A 12 8.97 -3.56 9.86
CA LYS A 12 10.17 -4.32 10.22
C LYS A 12 11.35 -4.09 9.27
N LEU A 13 11.06 -3.70 8.02
CA LEU A 13 12.10 -3.34 7.05
C LEU A 13 12.98 -2.17 7.52
N ILE A 14 12.43 -1.25 8.31
CA ILE A 14 13.18 -0.10 8.85
C ILE A 14 14.29 -0.57 9.79
N ASP A 15 14.03 -1.60 10.60
CA ASP A 15 14.99 -2.10 11.59
C ASP A 15 16.20 -2.81 10.93
N GLU A 16 16.07 -3.20 9.67
CA GLU A 16 17.15 -3.81 8.87
C GLU A 16 17.99 -2.78 8.09
N LEU A 17 17.61 -1.50 8.11
CA LEU A 17 18.35 -0.45 7.42
C LEU A 17 19.68 -0.18 8.13
N LYS A 18 20.76 -0.10 7.36
CA LYS A 18 22.09 0.26 7.88
C LYS A 18 22.23 1.78 7.88
N ASN A 19 22.44 2.36 9.07
CA ASN A 19 22.65 3.80 9.29
C ASN A 19 21.67 4.69 8.51
N PRO A 20 20.34 4.53 8.68
CA PRO A 20 19.38 5.37 7.98
C PRO A 20 19.49 6.83 8.44
N GLN A 21 19.49 7.77 7.50
CA GLN A 21 19.34 9.19 7.78
C GLN A 21 17.85 9.51 7.95
N ILE A 22 17.48 10.20 9.02
CA ILE A 22 16.12 10.72 9.18
C ILE A 22 15.97 11.98 8.33
N LEU A 23 15.00 11.99 7.43
CA LEU A 23 14.66 13.14 6.58
C LEU A 23 13.51 13.97 7.14
N TYR A 24 12.57 13.32 7.83
CA TYR A 24 11.39 13.95 8.41
C TYR A 24 10.89 13.10 9.57
N GLU A 25 10.41 13.74 10.62
CA GLU A 25 9.79 13.09 11.77
C GLU A 25 8.63 13.94 12.28
N ASN A 26 7.49 13.31 12.51
CA ASN A 26 6.34 13.89 13.19
C ASN A 26 5.82 12.89 14.23
N SER A 27 6.30 13.07 15.47
CA SER A 27 5.94 12.25 16.63
C SER A 27 4.49 12.38 17.06
N ASP A 28 3.82 13.47 16.68
CA ASP A 28 2.47 13.81 17.15
C ASP A 28 1.38 13.18 16.28
N SER A 29 1.76 12.60 15.14
CA SER A 29 0.86 11.86 14.26
C SER A 29 0.46 10.50 14.84
N PHE A 30 -0.78 10.06 14.55
CA PHE A 30 -1.36 8.82 15.08
C PHE A 30 -0.48 7.57 14.85
N HIS A 31 0.19 7.49 13.69
CA HIS A 31 1.07 6.38 13.33
C HIS A 31 2.57 6.66 13.48
N LYS A 32 2.97 7.73 14.18
CA LYS A 32 4.38 8.18 14.33
C LYS A 32 5.12 8.15 13.00
N LYS A 33 4.79 9.14 12.17
CA LYS A 33 5.33 9.26 10.82
C LYS A 33 6.80 9.63 10.85
N ILE A 34 7.65 8.76 10.33
CA ILE A 34 9.09 8.99 10.19
C ILE A 34 9.52 8.60 8.78
N VAL A 35 10.34 9.46 8.16
CA VAL A 35 10.87 9.24 6.81
C VAL A 35 12.38 9.07 6.89
N PHE A 36 12.86 7.97 6.34
CA PHE A 36 14.27 7.59 6.36
C PHE A 36 14.85 7.59 4.95
N LYS A 37 16.11 7.95 4.81
CA LYS A 37 16.93 7.70 3.61
C LYS A 37 18.01 6.69 3.97
N SER A 38 18.13 5.62 3.19
CA SER A 38 19.20 4.64 3.37
C SER A 38 19.57 3.98 2.04
N LYS A 39 20.74 3.33 2.01
CA LYS A 39 21.11 2.47 0.90
C LYS A 39 20.40 1.12 1.03
N PHE A 40 19.68 0.73 -0.01
CA PHE A 40 19.01 -0.55 -0.09
C PHE A 40 19.22 -1.16 -1.47
N GLU A 41 19.71 -2.41 -1.51
CA GLU A 41 20.15 -3.07 -2.74
C GLU A 41 21.08 -2.19 -3.62
N GLY A 42 21.97 -1.44 -2.96
CA GLY A 42 22.97 -0.57 -3.60
C GLY A 42 22.44 0.79 -4.10
N LYS A 43 21.13 1.08 -3.93
CA LYS A 43 20.51 2.34 -4.37
C LYS A 43 20.09 3.19 -3.18
N ASP A 44 20.06 4.51 -3.38
CA ASP A 44 19.43 5.44 -2.43
C ASP A 44 17.90 5.26 -2.48
N VAL A 45 17.32 4.87 -1.34
CA VAL A 45 15.88 4.66 -1.18
C VAL A 45 15.37 5.47 0.00
N VAL A 46 14.19 6.05 -0.16
CA VAL A 46 13.46 6.73 0.91
C VAL A 46 12.34 5.84 1.43
N PHE A 47 12.26 5.64 2.73
CA PHE A 47 11.28 4.78 3.38
C PHE A 47 10.34 5.62 4.23
N PHE A 48 9.04 5.45 4.04
CA PHE A 48 8.01 6.11 4.83
C PHE A 48 7.46 5.09 5.83
N LYS A 49 7.75 5.31 7.12
CA LYS A 49 7.15 4.58 8.23
C LYS A 49 5.93 5.37 8.69
N GLY A 50 4.76 4.78 8.52
CA GLY A 50 3.48 5.39 8.86
C GLY A 50 2.85 6.17 7.70
N ARG A 51 1.53 6.33 7.79
CA ARG A 51 0.69 7.16 6.92
C ARG A 51 -0.51 7.64 7.74
N SER A 52 -1.16 8.69 7.26
CA SER A 52 -2.43 9.15 7.85
C SER A 52 -3.61 8.51 7.12
N HIS A 53 -4.68 8.24 7.87
CA HIS A 53 -5.90 7.64 7.35
C HIS A 53 -7.10 8.58 7.47
N ILE A 54 -8.07 8.43 6.57
CA ILE A 54 -9.28 9.28 6.57
C ILE A 54 -10.11 9.09 7.85
N TYR A 55 -10.16 7.86 8.38
CA TYR A 55 -10.88 7.54 9.60
C TYR A 55 -10.28 8.15 10.87
N GLU A 56 -9.03 8.65 10.82
CA GLU A 56 -8.37 9.34 11.94
C GLU A 56 -8.86 10.79 12.11
N GLY A 57 -9.71 11.26 11.19
CA GLY A 57 -10.11 12.66 11.12
C GLY A 57 -9.07 13.55 10.44
N SER A 58 -8.03 12.97 9.86
CA SER A 58 -6.97 13.70 9.16
C SER A 58 -7.50 14.51 7.98
N GLU A 59 -6.95 15.71 7.84
CA GLU A 59 -7.18 16.60 6.71
C GLU A 59 -6.46 16.11 5.45
N GLU A 60 -6.87 16.65 4.29
CA GLU A 60 -6.30 16.27 2.98
C GLU A 60 -4.76 16.34 2.96
N ASP A 61 -4.18 17.43 3.47
CA ASP A 61 -2.73 17.64 3.48
C ASP A 61 -1.98 16.60 4.32
N GLU A 62 -2.59 16.13 5.41
CA GLU A 62 -2.02 15.06 6.24
C GLU A 62 -2.06 13.72 5.51
N ILE A 63 -3.20 13.39 4.88
CA ILE A 63 -3.38 12.15 4.11
C ILE A 63 -2.37 12.05 2.97
N ILE A 64 -2.11 13.16 2.27
CA ILE A 64 -1.19 13.18 1.11
C ILE A 64 0.24 13.59 1.48
N SER A 65 0.52 13.78 2.77
CA SER A 65 1.81 14.30 3.24
C SER A 65 3.01 13.46 2.76
N ASN A 66 2.86 12.15 2.57
CA ASN A 66 3.91 11.30 1.97
C ASN A 66 4.24 11.73 0.53
N ILE A 67 3.22 12.11 -0.25
CA ILE A 67 3.40 12.58 -1.62
C ILE A 67 4.03 13.98 -1.64
N ASN A 68 3.69 14.85 -0.69
CA ASN A 68 4.32 16.17 -0.55
C ASN A 68 5.82 16.03 -0.26
N ILE A 69 6.20 15.15 0.67
CA ILE A 69 7.61 14.81 0.94
C ILE A 69 8.27 14.22 -0.32
N CYS A 70 7.58 13.35 -1.07
CA CYS A 70 8.13 12.85 -2.34
C CYS A 70 8.51 13.98 -3.30
N LYS A 71 7.67 15.01 -3.43
CA LYS A 71 7.95 16.17 -4.29
C LYS A 71 9.15 16.96 -3.79
N GLU A 72 9.20 17.24 -2.49
CA GLU A 72 10.30 17.98 -1.85
C GLU A 72 11.66 17.30 -2.08
N PHE A 73 11.70 15.98 -1.89
CA PHE A 73 12.92 15.18 -2.06
C PHE A 73 13.14 14.67 -3.50
N LYS A 74 12.35 15.13 -4.49
CA LYS A 74 12.45 14.74 -5.91
C LYS A 74 12.41 13.21 -6.13
N ILE A 75 11.53 12.54 -5.39
CA ILE A 75 11.18 11.13 -5.57
C ILE A 75 10.24 11.03 -6.77
N ASP A 76 10.65 10.29 -7.79
CA ASP A 76 9.93 10.13 -9.05
C ASP A 76 9.34 8.72 -9.23
N LYS A 77 9.67 7.81 -8.30
CA LYS A 77 9.20 6.43 -8.27
C LYS A 77 8.77 6.04 -6.86
N LEU A 78 7.62 5.40 -6.72
CA LEU A 78 7.04 5.08 -5.42
C LEU A 78 6.51 3.64 -5.38
N ILE A 79 6.91 2.87 -4.36
CA ILE A 79 6.30 1.59 -4.05
C ILE A 79 5.35 1.82 -2.87
N ILE A 80 4.05 1.73 -3.11
CA ILE A 80 3.01 1.96 -2.12
C ILE A 80 2.50 0.61 -1.64
N THR A 81 2.57 0.36 -0.33
CA THR A 81 2.22 -0.95 0.24
C THR A 81 1.09 -0.82 1.25
N ASN A 82 0.20 -1.80 1.35
CA ASN A 82 -0.83 -1.80 2.39
C ASN A 82 -1.12 -3.20 2.93
N ALA A 83 -1.75 -3.25 4.10
CA ALA A 83 -2.51 -4.42 4.52
C ALA A 83 -3.92 -4.34 3.94
N ALA A 84 -4.47 -5.48 3.53
CA ALA A 84 -5.80 -5.57 2.95
C ALA A 84 -6.51 -6.87 3.30
N GLY A 85 -7.84 -6.79 3.40
CA GLY A 85 -8.70 -7.96 3.44
C GLY A 85 -8.84 -8.57 2.05
N GLY A 86 -8.59 -9.88 1.93
CA GLY A 86 -8.79 -10.64 0.70
C GLY A 86 -10.26 -10.97 0.47
N VAL A 87 -10.83 -10.42 -0.60
CA VAL A 87 -12.22 -10.66 -1.04
C VAL A 87 -12.28 -11.82 -2.04
N ASN A 88 -11.23 -11.96 -2.86
CA ASN A 88 -11.10 -13.06 -3.81
C ASN A 88 -10.88 -14.40 -3.09
N ASN A 89 -11.77 -15.37 -3.30
CA ASN A 89 -11.72 -16.68 -2.65
C ASN A 89 -10.47 -17.53 -3.03
N TYR A 90 -9.74 -17.16 -4.10
CA TYR A 90 -8.49 -17.82 -4.52
C TYR A 90 -7.23 -17.20 -3.87
N PHE A 91 -7.40 -16.18 -3.04
CA PHE A 91 -6.31 -15.64 -2.23
C PHE A 91 -6.23 -16.36 -0.89
N LYS A 92 -5.05 -16.23 -0.28
CA LYS A 92 -4.77 -16.69 1.07
C LYS A 92 -4.12 -15.55 1.85
N THR A 93 -4.18 -15.64 3.17
CA THR A 93 -3.37 -14.76 4.02
C THR A 93 -1.91 -14.88 3.65
N THR A 94 -1.16 -13.78 3.76
CA THR A 94 0.23 -13.60 3.31
C THR A 94 0.46 -13.57 1.79
N ASP A 95 -0.59 -13.67 0.97
CA ASP A 95 -0.45 -13.38 -0.46
C ASP A 95 -0.11 -11.91 -0.65
N LEU A 96 0.75 -11.63 -1.64
CA LEU A 96 1.00 -10.28 -2.13
C LEU A 96 0.23 -10.10 -3.42
N MET A 97 -0.45 -8.96 -3.56
CA MET A 97 -1.23 -8.61 -4.73
C MET A 97 -0.73 -7.30 -5.32
N ILE A 98 -0.35 -7.30 -6.60
CA ILE A 98 -0.18 -6.05 -7.35
C ILE A 98 -1.55 -5.44 -7.64
N ILE A 99 -1.69 -4.16 -7.32
CA ILE A 99 -2.91 -3.39 -7.57
C ILE A 99 -2.88 -2.94 -9.02
N ASP A 100 -3.81 -3.47 -9.81
CA ASP A 100 -3.91 -3.16 -11.25
C ASP A 100 -5.07 -2.23 -11.59
N SER A 101 -6.03 -2.12 -10.68
CA SER A 101 -7.10 -1.14 -10.71
C SER A 101 -7.57 -0.87 -9.28
N HIS A 102 -8.34 0.20 -9.09
CA HIS A 102 -9.05 0.42 -7.85
C HIS A 102 -10.48 0.88 -8.05
N ILE A 103 -11.28 0.69 -7.01
CA ILE A 103 -12.56 1.39 -6.82
C ILE A 103 -12.36 2.35 -5.65
N ASN A 104 -12.57 3.63 -5.93
CA ASN A 104 -12.34 4.70 -4.96
C ASN A 104 -13.62 5.04 -4.21
N ASN A 105 -13.96 4.34 -3.13
CA ASN A 105 -15.15 4.68 -2.34
C ASN A 105 -14.95 5.89 -1.41
N CYS A 106 -13.76 6.48 -1.40
CA CYS A 106 -13.45 7.67 -0.62
C CYS A 106 -13.87 8.97 -1.37
N PHE A 107 -14.95 8.91 -2.17
CA PHE A 107 -15.27 9.72 -3.35
C PHE A 107 -15.26 11.27 -3.23
N THR A 108 -15.05 11.89 -2.07
CA THR A 108 -15.49 13.29 -1.90
C THR A 108 -14.66 14.20 -0.99
N ARG A 109 -13.50 13.79 -0.48
CA ARG A 109 -12.72 14.66 0.44
C ARG A 109 -11.65 15.55 -0.19
N PHE A 110 -11.20 15.26 -1.41
CA PHE A 110 -10.00 15.90 -1.95
C PHE A 110 -10.34 17.04 -2.92
N LYS A 111 -10.09 18.28 -2.50
CA LYS A 111 -10.44 19.50 -3.24
C LYS A 111 -9.66 19.66 -4.55
N ASN A 112 -8.47 19.07 -4.64
CA ASN A 112 -7.54 19.27 -5.75
C ASN A 112 -7.49 18.12 -6.77
N LEU A 113 -8.47 17.20 -6.75
CA LEU A 113 -8.51 16.12 -7.74
C LEU A 113 -8.91 16.66 -9.12
N LYS A 114 -7.99 16.54 -10.07
CA LYS A 114 -8.26 16.78 -11.50
C LYS A 114 -8.62 15.45 -12.18
N GLN A 115 -9.24 15.53 -13.35
CA GLN A 115 -9.51 14.35 -14.18
C GLN A 115 -8.20 13.62 -14.49
N VAL A 116 -8.09 12.37 -14.05
CA VAL A 116 -6.96 11.49 -14.32
C VAL A 116 -7.44 10.21 -15.00
N SER A 117 -6.73 9.79 -16.04
CA SER A 117 -6.93 8.52 -16.72
C SER A 117 -5.64 7.71 -16.68
N ASN A 118 -5.73 6.41 -16.98
CA ASN A 118 -4.59 5.48 -16.98
C ASN A 118 -3.78 5.59 -15.67
N ILE A 119 -4.48 5.48 -14.54
CA ILE A 119 -3.91 5.64 -13.20
C ILE A 119 -2.79 4.63 -13.00
N TYR A 120 -3.06 3.34 -13.24
CA TYR A 120 -2.08 2.26 -13.18
C TYR A 120 -1.44 2.06 -14.54
N ASP A 121 -0.11 2.12 -14.57
CA ASP A 121 0.69 1.91 -15.78
C ASP A 121 0.77 0.40 -16.09
N LYS A 122 0.16 0.00 -17.20
CA LYS A 122 0.07 -1.41 -17.62
C LYS A 122 1.44 -2.00 -17.94
N ASP A 123 2.37 -1.21 -18.47
CA ASP A 123 3.71 -1.68 -18.84
C ASP A 123 4.57 -1.86 -17.60
N ILE A 124 4.45 -0.96 -16.61
CA ILE A 124 5.08 -1.14 -15.29
C ILE A 124 4.53 -2.41 -14.62
N ASN A 125 3.21 -2.56 -14.53
CA ASN A 125 2.60 -3.73 -13.90
C ASN A 125 2.99 -5.04 -14.60
N LYS A 126 2.98 -5.07 -15.94
CA LYS A 126 3.44 -6.23 -16.71
C LYS A 126 4.88 -6.59 -16.39
N LYS A 127 5.81 -5.62 -16.38
CA LYS A 127 7.22 -5.85 -16.04
C LYS A 127 7.38 -6.43 -14.64
N ILE A 128 6.61 -5.94 -13.66
CA ILE A 128 6.66 -6.46 -12.29
C ILE A 128 6.15 -7.90 -12.20
N ILE A 129 5.05 -8.21 -12.91
CA ILE A 129 4.51 -9.57 -12.96
C ILE A 129 5.52 -10.52 -13.61
N ASP A 130 6.12 -10.14 -14.74
CA ASP A 130 7.14 -10.94 -15.42
C ASP A 130 8.37 -11.15 -14.52
N LEU A 131 8.78 -10.12 -13.77
CA LEU A 131 9.86 -10.20 -12.80
C LEU A 131 9.54 -11.17 -11.65
N ALA A 132 8.32 -11.14 -11.13
CA ALA A 132 7.86 -12.05 -10.09
C ALA A 132 7.87 -13.51 -10.59
N ILE A 133 7.37 -13.76 -11.80
CA ILE A 133 7.37 -15.08 -12.45
C ILE A 133 8.82 -15.60 -12.59
N LYS A 134 9.73 -14.79 -13.15
CA LYS A 134 11.14 -15.14 -13.33
C LYS A 134 11.83 -15.54 -12.01
N ASN A 135 11.43 -14.91 -10.90
CA ASN A 135 11.99 -15.14 -9.57
C ASN A 135 11.20 -16.14 -8.71
N LYS A 136 10.21 -16.83 -9.30
CA LYS A 136 9.34 -17.81 -8.63
C LYS A 136 8.65 -17.19 -7.40
N ILE A 137 8.16 -15.97 -7.53
CA ILE A 137 7.37 -15.27 -6.52
C ILE A 137 5.91 -15.34 -6.96
N LEU A 138 5.06 -15.94 -6.14
CA LEU A 138 3.62 -15.93 -6.37
C LEU A 138 3.08 -14.52 -6.05
N LEU A 139 2.91 -13.71 -7.08
CA LEU A 139 2.31 -12.38 -7.02
C LEU A 139 0.90 -12.46 -7.62
N LYS A 140 -0.11 -12.18 -6.80
CA LYS A 140 -1.49 -12.02 -7.27
C LYS A 140 -1.63 -10.69 -8.00
N ARG A 141 -2.68 -10.52 -8.79
CA ARG A 141 -3.07 -9.28 -9.45
C ARG A 141 -4.56 -9.06 -9.18
N GLY A 142 -4.97 -7.83 -8.91
CA GLY A 142 -6.39 -7.57 -8.69
C GLY A 142 -6.80 -6.13 -8.51
N VAL A 143 -8.10 -5.96 -8.28
CA VAL A 143 -8.79 -4.68 -8.01
C VAL A 143 -8.82 -4.41 -6.51
N TYR A 144 -8.29 -3.26 -6.11
CA TYR A 144 -8.34 -2.79 -4.73
C TYR A 144 -9.55 -1.88 -4.47
N PHE A 145 -10.32 -2.14 -3.44
CA PHE A 145 -11.42 -1.27 -3.02
C PHE A 145 -10.99 -0.46 -1.79
N SER A 146 -10.99 0.86 -1.91
CA SER A 146 -10.65 1.75 -0.79
C SER A 146 -11.91 2.16 -0.03
N LEU A 147 -11.98 1.79 1.25
CA LEU A 147 -13.00 2.23 2.20
C LEU A 147 -12.48 3.40 3.05
N LEU A 148 -13.42 4.08 3.71
CA LEU A 148 -13.10 5.11 4.68
C LEU A 148 -12.57 4.53 5.99
N GLY A 149 -13.16 3.43 6.48
CA GLY A 149 -12.92 2.91 7.84
C GLY A 149 -13.63 3.75 8.93
N PRO A 150 -13.40 3.46 10.23
CA PRO A 150 -12.54 2.40 10.76
C PRO A 150 -13.28 1.05 10.91
N VAL A 151 -14.59 1.03 10.70
CA VAL A 151 -15.40 -0.19 10.82
C VAL A 151 -15.14 -1.10 9.60
N TYR A 152 -14.90 -2.39 9.85
CA TYR A 152 -14.77 -3.41 8.82
C TYR A 152 -16.10 -3.63 8.06
N GLU A 153 -16.02 -4.40 6.97
CA GLU A 153 -17.12 -4.64 6.06
C GLU A 153 -18.24 -5.45 6.72
N THR A 154 -19.50 -5.03 6.51
CA THR A 154 -20.67 -5.85 6.86
C THR A 154 -20.82 -7.01 5.88
N LYS A 155 -21.64 -8.01 6.23
CA LYS A 155 -21.95 -9.13 5.33
C LYS A 155 -22.47 -8.68 3.95
N SER A 156 -23.26 -7.62 3.93
CA SER A 156 -23.82 -7.05 2.69
C SER A 156 -22.75 -6.37 1.86
N ASP A 157 -21.84 -5.62 2.49
CA ASP A 157 -20.69 -5.00 1.81
C ASP A 157 -19.84 -6.08 1.14
N ILE A 158 -19.54 -7.18 1.85
CA ILE A 158 -18.74 -8.29 1.32
C ILE A 158 -19.38 -8.90 0.07
N ARG A 159 -20.70 -9.14 0.09
CA ARG A 159 -21.44 -9.67 -1.07
C ARG A 159 -21.37 -8.73 -2.27
N ILE A 160 -21.51 -7.44 -2.01
CA ILE A 160 -21.44 -6.40 -3.03
C ILE A 160 -20.02 -6.34 -3.63
N LEU A 161 -18.98 -6.29 -2.80
CA LEU A 161 -17.58 -6.26 -3.23
C LEU A 161 -17.25 -7.47 -4.11
N LYS A 162 -17.68 -8.68 -3.72
CA LYS A 162 -17.51 -9.89 -4.54
C LYS A 162 -18.20 -9.79 -5.89
N LYS A 163 -19.44 -9.30 -5.93
CA LYS A 163 -20.19 -9.14 -7.19
C LYS A 163 -19.55 -8.11 -8.13
N PHE A 164 -18.90 -7.09 -7.59
CA PHE A 164 -18.19 -6.07 -8.37
C PHE A 164 -16.77 -6.46 -8.79
N GLY A 165 -16.34 -7.70 -8.53
CA GLY A 165 -15.01 -8.16 -8.93
C GLY A 165 -13.88 -7.52 -8.12
N VAL A 166 -14.14 -7.14 -6.86
CA VAL A 166 -13.10 -6.67 -5.95
C VAL A 166 -12.27 -7.85 -5.47
N ASP A 167 -10.95 -7.71 -5.50
CA ASP A 167 -10.02 -8.75 -5.05
C ASP A 167 -9.52 -8.51 -3.63
N ALA A 168 -9.28 -7.25 -3.28
CA ALA A 168 -8.85 -6.85 -1.95
C ALA A 168 -9.51 -5.54 -1.52
N VAL A 169 -9.71 -5.36 -0.22
CA VAL A 169 -10.30 -4.17 0.38
C VAL A 169 -9.42 -3.63 1.49
N GLY A 170 -9.33 -2.31 1.64
CA GLY A 170 -8.63 -1.69 2.76
C GLY A 170 -8.95 -0.21 2.86
N MET A 171 -8.23 0.50 3.74
CA MET A 171 -8.62 1.84 4.19
C MET A 171 -7.56 2.92 3.87
N SER A 172 -6.71 2.68 2.87
CA SER A 172 -5.58 3.59 2.53
C SER A 172 -5.25 3.56 1.02
N THR A 173 -4.06 4.04 0.64
CA THR A 173 -3.43 3.86 -0.68
C THR A 173 -4.04 4.65 -1.84
N VAL A 174 -5.35 4.62 -2.05
CA VAL A 174 -5.97 5.30 -3.20
C VAL A 174 -5.70 6.81 -3.23
N PRO A 175 -5.75 7.56 -2.11
CA PRO A 175 -5.31 8.95 -2.09
C PRO A 175 -3.85 9.11 -2.56
N GLU A 176 -2.93 8.34 -1.99
CA GLU A 176 -1.50 8.39 -2.35
C GLU A 176 -1.29 8.07 -3.85
N VAL A 177 -2.04 7.12 -4.40
CA VAL A 177 -2.04 6.75 -5.83
C VAL A 177 -2.50 7.90 -6.72
N LEU A 178 -3.64 8.53 -6.38
CA LEU A 178 -4.20 9.63 -7.17
C LEU A 178 -3.27 10.85 -7.16
N PHE A 179 -2.74 11.22 -5.99
CA PHE A 179 -1.82 12.35 -5.88
C PHE A 179 -0.45 12.05 -6.48
N SER A 180 0.03 10.79 -6.44
CA SER A 180 1.22 10.39 -7.19
C SER A 180 1.02 10.62 -8.69
N LYS A 181 -0.13 10.18 -9.23
CA LYS A 181 -0.48 10.37 -10.64
C LYS A 181 -0.55 11.85 -11.03
N LEU A 182 -1.22 12.67 -10.22
CA LEU A 182 -1.35 14.11 -10.45
C LEU A 182 0.01 14.84 -10.45
N ASN A 183 1.00 14.31 -9.72
CA ASN A 183 2.34 14.88 -9.63
C ASN A 183 3.37 14.15 -10.49
N ASN A 184 2.94 13.33 -11.46
CA ASN A 184 3.80 12.57 -12.38
C ASN A 184 4.83 11.64 -11.69
N ILE A 185 4.53 11.19 -10.47
CA ILE A 185 5.33 10.18 -9.76
C ILE A 185 4.88 8.81 -10.26
N LYS A 186 5.81 8.02 -10.81
CA LYS A 186 5.54 6.64 -11.21
C LYS A 186 5.34 5.80 -9.95
N PHE A 187 4.39 4.88 -9.94
CA PHE A 187 4.18 4.07 -8.74
C PHE A 187 3.81 2.62 -9.05
N ILE A 188 4.01 1.77 -8.04
CA ILE A 188 3.51 0.39 -7.97
C ILE A 188 2.74 0.27 -6.66
N GLY A 189 1.52 -0.28 -6.73
CA GLY A 189 0.72 -0.60 -5.55
C GLY A 189 0.82 -2.09 -5.20
N ILE A 190 1.12 -2.43 -3.95
CA ILE A 190 1.18 -3.81 -3.46
C ILE A 190 0.33 -3.95 -2.19
N SER A 191 -0.68 -4.81 -2.22
CA SER A 191 -1.43 -5.21 -1.04
C SER A 191 -0.88 -6.51 -0.47
N CYS A 192 -0.67 -6.55 0.84
CA CYS A 192 -0.46 -7.77 1.61
C CYS A 192 -1.81 -8.23 2.16
N ILE A 193 -2.24 -9.44 1.79
CA ILE A 193 -3.51 -10.00 2.25
C ILE A 193 -3.33 -10.47 3.69
N THR A 194 -3.87 -9.71 4.64
CA THR A 194 -3.69 -9.95 6.08
C THR A 194 -4.79 -10.78 6.70
N ASN A 195 -5.99 -10.73 6.11
CA ASN A 195 -7.16 -11.49 6.54
C ASN A 195 -8.00 -11.84 5.32
N MET A 196 -8.77 -12.94 5.40
CA MET A 196 -9.75 -13.26 4.37
C MET A 196 -11.12 -12.75 4.79
N VAL A 197 -11.77 -12.01 3.91
CA VAL A 197 -13.08 -11.40 4.15
C VAL A 197 -14.15 -12.47 3.97
N LYS A 198 -14.87 -12.78 5.06
CA LYS A 198 -15.87 -13.87 5.11
C LYS A 198 -17.24 -13.31 5.47
N GLU A 199 -18.28 -13.77 4.79
CA GLU A 199 -19.67 -13.39 5.10
C GLU A 199 -20.11 -13.86 6.50
N ASN A 200 -19.51 -14.92 7.02
CA ASN A 200 -19.71 -15.39 8.39
C ASN A 200 -18.35 -15.42 9.07
N PRO A 201 -17.87 -14.29 9.60
CA PRO A 201 -16.62 -14.27 10.35
C PRO A 201 -16.81 -15.10 11.63
N THR A 202 -15.87 -15.99 11.90
CA THR A 202 -15.72 -16.65 13.20
C THR A 202 -14.70 -15.85 13.99
N GLY A 203 -15.14 -15.04 14.95
CA GLY A 203 -14.27 -14.17 15.75
C GLY A 203 -14.38 -12.68 15.42
N ILE A 204 -13.75 -11.85 16.25
CA ILE A 204 -13.61 -10.40 16.07
C ILE A 204 -12.32 -10.17 15.29
N LEU A 205 -12.38 -9.44 14.18
CA LEU A 205 -11.17 -9.01 13.46
C LEU A 205 -10.43 -7.99 14.33
N ASP A 206 -9.24 -8.35 14.78
CA ASP A 206 -8.38 -7.47 15.59
C ASP A 206 -7.23 -6.91 14.73
N HIS A 207 -6.89 -5.65 14.95
CA HIS A 207 -5.74 -5.00 14.30
C HIS A 207 -4.43 -5.75 14.59
N SER A 208 -4.31 -6.37 15.77
CA SER A 208 -3.14 -7.18 16.13
C SER A 208 -2.91 -8.37 15.17
N GLU A 209 -3.98 -9.04 14.72
CA GLU A 209 -3.91 -10.16 13.77
C GLU A 209 -3.41 -9.70 12.39
N VAL A 210 -3.78 -8.48 11.99
CA VAL A 210 -3.33 -7.84 10.75
C VAL A 210 -1.81 -7.63 10.80
N GLU A 211 -1.31 -7.08 11.91
CA GLU A 211 0.13 -6.88 12.11
C GLU A 211 0.90 -8.20 12.14
N GLU A 212 0.41 -9.20 12.88
CA GLU A 212 1.05 -10.51 12.97
C GLU A 212 1.11 -11.19 11.59
N THR A 213 0.04 -11.10 10.80
CA THR A 213 0.03 -11.65 9.44
C THR A 213 0.97 -10.90 8.50
N GLY A 214 1.08 -9.57 8.65
CA GLY A 214 2.10 -8.77 7.96
C GLY A 214 3.51 -9.26 8.26
N GLN A 215 3.81 -9.57 9.52
CA GLN A 215 5.10 -10.16 9.92
C GLN A 215 5.32 -11.55 9.33
N LYS A 216 4.29 -12.40 9.25
CA LYS A 216 4.36 -13.71 8.57
C LYS A 216 4.62 -13.57 7.07
N ALA A 217 4.08 -12.53 6.44
CA ALA A 217 4.32 -12.22 5.02
C ALA A 217 5.68 -11.57 4.76
N TYR A 218 6.38 -11.10 5.80
CA TYR A 218 7.55 -10.24 5.69
C TYR A 218 8.66 -10.81 4.80
N ASN A 219 8.98 -12.10 4.89
CA ASN A 219 10.03 -12.69 4.05
C ASN A 219 9.68 -12.68 2.55
N LYS A 220 8.41 -12.95 2.21
CA LYS A 220 7.92 -12.86 0.82
C LYS A 220 7.95 -11.41 0.35
N PHE A 221 7.48 -10.50 1.21
CA PHE A 221 7.48 -9.06 0.97
C PHE A 221 8.89 -8.54 0.70
N LEU A 222 9.84 -8.81 1.59
CA LEU A 222 11.23 -8.39 1.48
C LEU A 222 11.86 -8.90 0.18
N LYS A 223 11.62 -10.16 -0.18
CA LYS A 223 12.10 -10.73 -1.44
C LYS A 223 11.56 -9.96 -2.66
N LEU A 224 10.27 -9.62 -2.66
CA LEU A 224 9.66 -8.81 -3.72
C LEU A 224 10.25 -7.39 -3.75
N ILE A 225 10.28 -6.69 -2.61
CA ILE A 225 10.77 -5.30 -2.53
C ILE A 225 12.22 -5.18 -2.98
N LYS A 226 13.10 -6.11 -2.60
CA LYS A 226 14.50 -6.13 -3.09
C LYS A 226 14.58 -6.21 -4.61
N LEU A 227 13.73 -7.02 -5.23
CA LEU A 227 13.65 -7.11 -6.69
C LEU A 227 13.08 -5.83 -7.31
N LEU A 228 12.02 -5.26 -6.74
CA LEU A 228 11.43 -4.03 -7.22
C LEU A 228 12.44 -2.88 -7.16
N VAL A 229 13.18 -2.72 -6.07
CA VAL A 229 14.18 -1.64 -5.96
C VAL A 229 15.29 -1.80 -7.01
N LYS A 230 15.67 -3.02 -7.39
CA LYS A 230 16.68 -3.25 -8.43
C LYS A 230 16.20 -2.86 -9.82
N GLU A 231 14.95 -3.15 -10.16
CA GLU A 231 14.43 -3.07 -11.53
C GLU A 231 13.54 -1.85 -11.80
N PHE A 232 12.93 -1.28 -10.76
CA PHE A 232 12.05 -0.11 -10.84
C PHE A 232 12.83 1.19 -10.69
#